data_AF-A0A6P0NC15-F1
#
_entry.id   AF-A0A6P0NC15-F1
#
_cell.length_a   1.000
_cell.length_b   1.000
_cell.length_c   1.000
_cell.angle_alpha   90.00
_cell.angle_beta   90.00
_cell.angle_gamma   90.00
#
_symmetry.space_group_name_H-M   'P 1'
#
loop_
_entity.id
_entity.type
_entity.pdbx_description
1 polymer ?
#
loop_
_entity_poly.entity_id
_entity_poly.type
_entity_poly.pdbx_seq_one_letter_code
_entity_poly.pdbx_strand_id
1 'polypeptide(L)'
;RSKATTPVGQFPPNPFGLYDMHGNVWEWCLDDWHDNYEDAPTDGNAWIDNNEPENVNAKNKPYSATNDENNSNSRLRGGAWDLSPDYCRSAIRGISLGRDDRDDTHGVRVVWVSRMKSEV
;
A
#
# COMPACT_ATOMS: atom_id res chain seq x y z
N ARG A 1 -1.43 -21.75 3.78
CA ARG A 1 -1.74 -20.43 4.38
C ARG A 1 -1.47 -20.54 5.87
N SER A 2 -0.84 -19.52 6.45
CA SER A 2 -0.58 -19.46 7.89
C SER A 2 -1.89 -19.15 8.64
N LYS A 3 -1.87 -19.22 9.97
CA LYS A 3 -3.04 -18.89 10.81
C LYS A 3 -2.95 -17.51 11.47
N ALA A 4 -1.79 -16.87 11.39
CA ALA A 4 -1.47 -15.55 11.93
C ALA A 4 -0.15 -15.07 11.30
N THR A 5 0.26 -13.85 11.66
CA THR A 5 1.58 -13.29 11.36
C THR A 5 2.71 -14.14 11.98
N THR A 6 3.91 -13.98 11.42
CA THR A 6 5.15 -14.50 11.99
C THR A 6 5.98 -13.33 12.56
N PRO A 7 6.92 -13.58 13.49
CA PRO A 7 7.92 -12.59 13.86
C PRO A 7 8.58 -11.99 12.61
N VAL A 8 8.79 -10.67 12.61
CA VAL A 8 9.44 -9.96 11.50
C VAL A 8 10.84 -10.55 11.29
N GLY A 9 11.18 -10.81 10.02
CA GLY A 9 12.48 -11.36 9.65
C GLY A 9 12.68 -12.85 9.94
N GLN A 10 11.59 -13.60 10.15
CA GLN A 10 11.67 -15.06 10.27
C GLN A 10 12.22 -15.73 9.00
N PHE A 11 12.00 -15.12 7.83
CA PHE A 11 12.46 -15.62 6.53
C PHE A 11 13.65 -14.80 6.00
N PRO A 12 14.46 -15.34 5.07
CA PRO A 12 15.59 -14.60 4.50
C PRO A 12 15.15 -13.27 3.84
N PRO A 13 15.99 -12.22 3.89
CA PRO A 13 15.69 -10.97 3.21
C PRO A 13 15.85 -11.11 1.69
N ASN A 14 15.23 -10.20 0.95
CA ASN A 14 15.56 -10.03 -0.47
C ASN A 14 16.98 -9.43 -0.66
N PRO A 15 17.52 -9.35 -1.90
CA PRO A 15 18.85 -8.79 -2.14
C PRO A 15 19.07 -7.33 -1.70
N PHE A 16 18.01 -6.58 -1.39
CA PHE A 16 18.08 -5.23 -0.83
C PHE A 16 18.11 -5.20 0.71
N GLY A 17 18.13 -6.38 1.36
CA GLY A 17 18.09 -6.48 2.82
C GLY A 17 16.69 -6.29 3.41
N LEU A 18 15.64 -6.28 2.59
CA LEU A 18 14.26 -6.10 3.06
C LEU A 18 13.61 -7.46 3.36
N TYR A 19 13.04 -7.57 4.55
CA TYR A 19 12.31 -8.73 5.03
C TYR A 19 10.80 -8.60 4.76
N ASP A 20 10.14 -9.76 4.64
CA ASP A 20 8.68 -9.89 4.60
C ASP A 20 7.97 -9.12 3.48
N MET A 21 8.68 -8.84 2.37
CA MET A 21 8.09 -8.15 1.20
C MET A 21 7.08 -8.99 0.39
N HIS A 22 6.92 -10.27 0.73
CA HIS A 22 6.09 -11.27 0.02
C HIS A 22 5.18 -12.06 0.97
N GLY A 23 4.56 -11.38 1.94
CA GLY A 23 3.60 -11.96 2.86
C GLY A 23 3.66 -11.31 4.23
N ASN A 24 3.29 -12.06 5.26
CA ASN A 24 3.07 -11.58 6.63
C ASN A 24 1.88 -10.62 6.73
N VAL A 25 1.99 -9.39 6.24
CA VAL A 25 0.90 -8.39 6.20
C VAL A 25 0.97 -7.56 4.93
N TRP A 26 -0.19 -7.10 4.46
CA TRP A 26 -0.23 -6.04 3.47
C TRP A 26 0.35 -4.75 4.05
N GLU A 27 1.12 -4.02 3.26
CA GLU A 27 1.72 -2.76 3.66
C GLU A 27 1.05 -1.60 2.92
N TRP A 28 0.51 -0.63 3.66
CA TRP A 28 -0.03 0.61 3.12
C TRP A 28 1.03 1.42 2.37
N CYS A 29 0.65 1.93 1.19
CA CYS A 29 1.42 2.86 0.37
C CYS A 29 0.69 4.21 0.31
N LEU A 30 1.47 5.28 0.13
CA LEU A 30 0.94 6.63 0.11
C LEU A 30 0.06 6.89 -1.12
N ASP A 31 0.37 6.23 -2.24
CA ASP A 31 -0.32 6.32 -3.52
C ASP A 31 -1.83 6.07 -3.43
N ASP A 32 -2.57 6.83 -4.23
CA ASP A 32 -3.98 6.57 -4.53
C ASP A 32 -4.13 5.40 -5.51
N TRP A 33 -5.37 4.94 -5.71
CA TRP A 33 -5.66 3.90 -6.67
C TRP A 33 -5.74 4.44 -8.11
N HIS A 34 -4.97 3.82 -9.02
CA HIS A 34 -5.08 4.00 -10.48
C HIS A 34 -5.14 2.65 -11.18
N ASP A 35 -6.03 2.46 -12.16
CA ASP A 35 -6.21 1.18 -12.87
C ASP A 35 -5.03 0.78 -13.76
N ASN A 36 -4.19 1.75 -14.13
CA ASN A 36 -3.04 1.55 -15.01
C ASN A 36 -1.78 2.31 -14.50
N TYR A 37 -0.83 2.55 -15.40
CA TYR A 37 0.44 3.27 -15.14
C TYR A 37 0.70 4.39 -16.17
N GLU A 38 -0.27 4.70 -17.02
CA GLU A 38 -0.24 5.86 -17.90
C GLU A 38 -0.13 7.11 -17.02
N ASP A 39 0.87 7.94 -17.29
CA ASP A 39 1.19 9.16 -16.53
C ASP A 39 1.62 8.97 -15.06
N ALA A 40 1.98 7.75 -14.67
CA ALA A 40 2.54 7.50 -13.34
C ALA A 40 3.84 8.29 -13.10
N PRO A 41 4.07 8.86 -11.90
CA PRO A 41 5.34 9.47 -11.55
C PRO A 41 6.52 8.50 -11.74
N THR A 42 7.62 9.00 -12.30
CA THR A 42 8.84 8.20 -12.58
C THR A 42 10.03 8.58 -11.69
N ASP A 43 9.81 9.51 -10.76
CA ASP A 43 10.81 10.08 -9.84
C ASP A 43 10.70 9.51 -8.41
N GLY A 44 9.78 8.57 -8.19
CA GLY A 44 9.54 7.95 -6.89
C GLY A 44 8.63 8.75 -5.97
N ASN A 45 8.05 9.87 -6.43
CA ASN A 45 6.97 10.53 -5.71
C ASN A 45 5.71 9.64 -5.72
N ALA A 46 4.90 9.74 -4.67
CA ALA A 46 3.62 9.06 -4.61
C ALA A 46 2.67 9.59 -5.69
N TRP A 47 1.88 8.71 -6.30
CA TRP A 47 0.85 9.10 -7.24
C TRP A 47 -0.42 9.51 -6.48
N ILE A 48 -0.63 10.82 -6.33
CA ILE A 48 -1.73 11.41 -5.58
C ILE A 48 -2.68 12.16 -6.53
N ASP A 49 -3.97 11.94 -6.37
CA ASP A 49 -5.01 12.67 -7.07
C ASP A 49 -5.21 14.05 -6.44
N ASN A 50 -4.95 15.12 -7.18
CA ASN A 50 -5.09 16.50 -6.69
C ASN A 50 -6.56 16.99 -6.60
N ASN A 51 -7.54 16.08 -6.62
CA ASN A 51 -8.98 16.37 -6.74
C ASN A 51 -9.78 16.10 -5.46
N GLU A 52 -9.23 16.33 -4.26
CA GLU A 52 -10.04 16.32 -3.02
C GLU A 52 -10.72 17.69 -2.84
N PRO A 53 -12.07 17.78 -2.82
CA PRO A 53 -12.76 18.96 -2.35
C PRO A 53 -12.63 19.06 -0.82
N GLU A 54 -12.47 20.27 -0.28
CA GLU A 54 -12.46 20.53 1.16
C GLU A 54 -13.74 20.02 1.87
N ASN A 55 -13.81 18.76 2.34
CA ASN A 55 -14.63 18.38 3.51
C ASN A 55 -14.36 16.97 4.06
N VAL A 56 -13.60 16.95 5.14
CA VAL A 56 -13.57 15.88 6.16
C VAL A 56 -14.99 15.64 6.74
N ASN A 57 -15.49 14.38 6.73
CA ASN A 57 -16.61 13.81 7.53
C ASN A 57 -17.80 13.13 6.77
N ALA A 58 -17.59 12.43 5.66
CA ALA A 58 -18.64 11.55 5.11
C ALA A 58 -18.67 10.18 5.84
N LYS A 59 -19.23 10.14 7.05
CA LYS A 59 -19.30 8.95 7.95
C LYS A 59 -20.22 7.80 7.49
N ASN A 60 -20.70 7.75 6.25
CA ASN A 60 -21.59 6.67 5.79
C ASN A 60 -21.46 6.47 4.27
N LYS A 61 -20.34 5.91 3.80
CA LYS A 61 -20.25 5.43 2.41
C LYS A 61 -20.23 3.89 2.41
N PRO A 62 -21.21 3.21 1.80
CA PRO A 62 -21.16 1.76 1.66
C PRO A 62 -20.04 1.40 0.68
N TYR A 63 -19.23 0.42 1.07
CA TYR A 63 -18.08 -0.10 0.31
C TYR A 63 -18.49 -0.42 -1.14
N SER A 64 -17.96 0.36 -2.09
CA SER A 64 -18.16 0.16 -3.52
C SER A 64 -16.83 -0.23 -4.13
N ALA A 65 -16.70 -1.50 -4.53
CA ALA A 65 -15.66 -1.99 -5.44
C ALA A 65 -15.86 -1.50 -6.89
N THR A 66 -16.68 -0.47 -7.09
CA THR A 66 -16.99 0.13 -8.39
C THR A 66 -16.63 1.59 -8.40
N ASN A 67 -16.02 2.01 -9.51
CA ASN A 67 -15.53 3.34 -9.86
C ASN A 67 -16.46 4.44 -9.38
N ASP A 68 -16.17 4.96 -8.18
CA ASP A 68 -16.94 6.03 -7.60
C ASP A 68 -15.96 7.16 -7.29
N GLU A 69 -16.19 8.25 -8.00
CA GLU A 69 -15.49 9.51 -8.23
C GLU A 69 -15.01 10.31 -6.99
N ASN A 70 -14.82 9.65 -5.84
CA ASN A 70 -14.23 10.22 -4.63
C ASN A 70 -13.16 9.26 -4.08
N ASN A 71 -11.99 9.34 -4.72
CA ASN A 71 -10.82 8.46 -4.66
C ASN A 71 -10.00 8.59 -3.36
N SER A 72 -10.50 8.08 -2.23
CA SER A 72 -9.72 8.03 -0.98
C SER A 72 -9.12 6.65 -0.69
N ASN A 73 -9.01 5.80 -1.71
CA ASN A 73 -8.46 4.45 -1.57
C ASN A 73 -6.94 4.48 -1.63
N SER A 74 -6.29 3.94 -0.61
CA SER A 74 -4.84 3.76 -0.62
C SER A 74 -4.41 2.41 -1.16
N ARG A 75 -3.23 2.39 -1.78
CA ARG A 75 -2.59 1.17 -2.26
C ARG A 75 -2.03 0.30 -1.14
N LEU A 76 -2.12 -1.01 -1.34
CA LEU A 76 -1.53 -2.03 -0.48
C LEU A 76 -0.57 -2.91 -1.29
N ARG A 77 0.57 -3.28 -0.69
CA ARG A 77 1.60 -4.13 -1.32
C ARG A 77 2.05 -5.27 -0.41
N GLY A 78 2.60 -6.33 -1.00
CA GLY A 78 3.30 -7.42 -0.29
C GLY A 78 2.52 -8.72 -0.07
N GLY A 79 1.20 -8.67 0.10
CA GLY A 79 0.39 -9.83 0.47
C GLY A 79 0.32 -10.04 1.99
N ALA A 80 -0.57 -10.93 2.45
CA ALA A 80 -0.76 -11.23 3.88
C ALA A 80 -0.65 -12.73 4.19
N TRP A 81 -0.59 -13.06 5.49
CA TRP A 81 -0.39 -14.42 6.01
C TRP A 81 -1.46 -15.45 5.60
N ASP A 82 -2.66 -14.98 5.25
CA ASP A 82 -3.85 -15.77 4.95
C ASP A 82 -4.12 -15.92 3.43
N LEU A 83 -3.32 -15.31 2.56
CA LEU A 83 -3.56 -15.28 1.11
C LEU A 83 -2.87 -16.41 0.33
N SER A 84 -3.36 -16.64 -0.90
CA SER A 84 -2.65 -17.49 -1.87
C SER A 84 -1.30 -16.84 -2.23
N PRO A 85 -0.22 -17.61 -2.42
CA PRO A 85 1.07 -17.07 -2.87
C PRO A 85 1.01 -16.22 -4.14
N ASP A 86 -0.03 -16.41 -4.98
CA ASP A 86 -0.29 -15.57 -6.16
C ASP A 86 -0.50 -14.08 -5.82
N TYR A 87 -0.98 -13.77 -4.62
CA TYR A 87 -1.16 -12.41 -4.12
C TYR A 87 0.10 -11.85 -3.43
N CYS A 88 1.17 -12.62 -3.32
CA CYS A 88 2.44 -12.17 -2.71
C CYS A 88 3.48 -11.73 -3.76
N ARG A 89 3.10 -11.60 -5.04
CA ARG A 89 4.02 -11.16 -6.11
C ARG A 89 4.36 -9.67 -5.96
N SER A 90 5.61 -9.29 -6.24
CA SER A 90 6.07 -7.89 -6.15
C SER A 90 5.22 -6.88 -6.92
N ALA A 91 4.63 -7.32 -8.03
CA ALA A 91 3.81 -6.50 -8.93
C ALA A 91 2.30 -6.56 -8.67
N ILE A 92 1.84 -7.26 -7.62
CA ILE A 92 0.42 -7.30 -7.30
C ILE A 92 -0.08 -5.89 -6.93
N ARG A 93 -1.22 -5.49 -7.50
CA ARG A 93 -1.91 -4.21 -7.22
C ARG A 93 -3.41 -4.38 -7.08
N GLY A 94 -3.91 -5.61 -7.00
CA GLY A 94 -5.35 -5.90 -7.07
C GLY A 94 -6.14 -5.50 -5.82
N ILE A 95 -5.49 -4.91 -4.81
CA ILE A 95 -6.11 -4.54 -3.55
C ILE A 95 -5.83 -3.06 -3.26
N SER A 96 -6.92 -2.35 -2.98
CA SER A 96 -6.93 -1.01 -2.40
C SER A 96 -8.12 -0.93 -1.48
N LEU A 97 -7.94 -0.22 -0.39
CA LEU A 97 -8.94 -0.09 0.66
C LEU A 97 -9.04 1.37 1.07
N GLY A 98 -10.15 1.73 1.72
CA GLY A 98 -10.30 3.07 2.28
C GLY A 98 -9.18 3.31 3.29
N ARG A 99 -8.62 4.53 3.32
CA ARG A 99 -7.50 4.84 4.24
C ARG A 99 -7.81 4.61 5.73
N ASP A 100 -9.08 4.48 6.10
CA ASP A 100 -9.57 4.17 7.43
C ASP A 100 -9.83 2.66 7.69
N ASP A 101 -9.72 1.80 6.67
CA ASP A 101 -9.87 0.36 6.80
C ASP A 101 -8.76 -0.26 7.65
N ARG A 102 -9.15 -1.19 8.54
CA ARG A 102 -8.23 -1.86 9.47
C ARG A 102 -8.67 -3.30 9.69
N ASP A 103 -7.71 -4.19 9.58
CA ASP A 103 -7.84 -5.61 9.88
C ASP A 103 -6.47 -6.19 10.29
N ASP A 104 -6.44 -7.38 10.85
CA ASP A 104 -5.24 -8.09 11.33
C ASP A 104 -4.27 -8.54 10.21
N THR A 105 -4.66 -8.33 8.95
CA THR A 105 -3.85 -8.57 7.75
C THR A 105 -3.11 -7.33 7.22
N HIS A 106 -3.32 -6.15 7.83
CA HIS A 106 -2.80 -4.86 7.35
C HIS A 106 -1.76 -4.28 8.33
N GLY A 107 -0.64 -3.81 7.78
CA GLY A 107 0.47 -3.24 8.53
C GLY A 107 1.08 -2.04 7.81
N VAL A 108 2.24 -1.61 8.32
CA VAL A 108 2.95 -0.43 7.82
C VAL A 108 4.45 -0.68 7.76
N ARG A 109 5.09 -0.06 6.77
CA ARG A 109 6.54 0.13 6.69
C ARG A 109 6.80 1.62 6.53
N VAL A 110 7.71 2.15 7.35
CA VAL A 110 8.09 3.57 7.27
C VAL A 110 9.33 3.71 6.42
N VAL A 111 9.32 4.70 5.53
CA VAL A 111 10.46 5.06 4.67
C VAL A 111 11.02 6.40 5.15
N TRP A 112 12.34 6.50 5.19
CA TRP A 112 13.05 7.74 5.53
C TRP A 112 13.81 8.26 4.31
N VAL A 113 13.65 9.54 3.99
CA VAL A 113 14.38 10.22 2.92
C VAL A 113 15.39 11.17 3.53
N SER A 114 16.68 10.89 3.32
CA SER A 114 17.75 11.83 3.70
C SER A 114 17.86 12.93 2.64
N ARG A 115 17.52 14.18 3.00
CA ARG A 115 17.89 15.33 2.18
C ARG A 115 19.40 15.56 2.29
N MET A 116 20.13 15.39 1.19
CA MET A 116 21.49 15.93 1.12
C MET A 116 21.39 17.46 1.21
N LYS A 117 22.20 18.07 2.07
CA LYS A 117 22.37 19.53 2.05
C LYS A 117 23.05 19.87 0.73
N SER A 118 22.50 20.82 -0.03
CA SER A 118 23.23 21.42 -1.15
C SER A 118 24.48 22.06 -0.57
N GLU A 119 25.65 21.59 -0.99
CA GLU A 119 26.90 22.31 -0.74
C GLU A 119 26.80 23.65 -1.47
N VAL A 120 26.96 24.74 -0.72
CA VAL A 120 27.15 26.11 -1.22
C VAL A 120 28.64 26.40 -1.21
#